data_AF-A0A838EU66-F1
#
_entry.id   AF-A0A838EU66-F1
#
_cell.length_a   1.000
_cell.length_b   1.000
_cell.length_c   1.000
_cell.angle_alpha   90.00
_cell.angle_beta   90.00
_cell.angle_gamma   90.00
#
_symmetry.space_group_name_H-M   'P 1'
#
loop_
_entity.id
_entity.type
_entity.pdbx_description
1 polymer ?
#
loop_
_entity_poly.entity_id
_entity_poly.type
_entity_poly.pdbx_seq_one_letter_code
_entity_poly.pdbx_strand_id
1 'polypeptide(L)'
;MLPTPFPHFLAGLLSVAIVAHCFTTSGLLTTLEHQVRFARPRFGTYEVLDFVVVLLGYAISAEPTLLAFYDRLTPFAIPFMALFNRQRLPHRATLSRFLAALDQPCVEALRVLFQDDLITQTVQTFPPGGL
;
A
#
# COMPACT_ATOMS: atom_id res chain seq x y z
N MET A 1 2.94 -22.48 22.84
CA MET A 1 4.24 -21.87 22.52
C MET A 1 3.99 -20.88 21.39
N LEU A 2 3.80 -19.60 21.72
CA LEU A 2 3.55 -18.55 20.72
C LEU A 2 4.90 -18.28 20.02
N PRO A 3 5.01 -18.34 18.67
CA PRO A 3 6.25 -17.98 18.00
C PRO A 3 6.52 -16.51 18.32
N THR A 4 7.67 -16.23 18.93
CA THR A 4 8.11 -14.86 19.19
C THR A 4 8.32 -14.16 17.84
N PRO A 5 7.57 -13.09 17.54
CA PRO A 5 7.77 -12.36 16.29
C PRO A 5 9.18 -11.77 16.30
N PHE A 6 9.94 -11.98 15.23
CA PHE A 6 11.29 -11.43 15.08
C PHE A 6 11.26 -9.89 15.24
N PRO A 7 12.19 -9.28 15.99
CA PRO A 7 12.14 -7.85 16.33
C PRO A 7 12.13 -6.92 15.11
N HIS A 8 12.77 -7.31 14.01
CA HIS A 8 12.76 -6.57 12.74
C HIS A 8 11.38 -6.54 12.06
N PHE A 9 10.57 -7.59 12.24
CA PHE A 9 9.25 -7.68 11.62
C PHE A 9 8.21 -6.82 12.35
N LEU A 10 8.29 -6.74 13.69
CA LEU A 10 7.46 -5.80 14.47
C LEU A 10 7.78 -4.34 14.13
N ALA A 11 9.06 -4.01 13.93
CA ALA A 11 9.46 -2.68 13.47
C ALA A 11 8.90 -2.36 12.07
N GLY A 12 8.98 -3.31 11.13
CA GLY A 12 8.40 -3.17 9.80
C GLY A 12 6.89 -2.99 9.81
N LEU A 13 6.15 -3.75 10.62
CA LEU A 13 4.71 -3.58 10.79
C LEU A 13 4.35 -2.22 11.41
N LEU A 14 5.18 -1.70 12.33
CA LEU A 14 4.94 -0.40 12.94
C LEU A 14 5.15 0.74 11.92
N SER A 15 6.20 0.68 11.11
CA SER A 15 6.42 1.60 9.99
C SER A 15 5.26 1.54 9.00
N VAL A 16 4.81 0.33 8.65
CA VAL A 16 3.65 0.12 7.79
C VAL A 16 2.38 0.71 8.41
N ALA A 17 2.16 0.58 9.71
CA ALA A 17 1.01 1.14 10.40
C ALA A 17 1.03 2.68 10.44
N ILE A 18 2.20 3.29 10.67
CA ILE A 18 2.36 4.74 10.62
C ILE A 18 2.08 5.26 9.21
N VAL A 19 2.62 4.60 8.19
CA VAL A 19 2.39 4.98 6.80
C VAL A 19 0.93 4.75 6.43
N ALA A 20 0.33 3.61 6.77
CA ALA A 20 -1.10 3.35 6.56
C ALA A 20 -1.97 4.45 7.20
N HIS A 21 -1.63 4.86 8.42
CA HIS A 21 -2.32 5.95 9.11
C HIS A 21 -2.13 7.29 8.40
N CYS A 22 -0.91 7.61 7.96
CA CYS A 22 -0.61 8.83 7.20
C CYS A 22 -1.37 8.87 5.86
N PHE A 23 -1.44 7.75 5.16
CA PHE A 23 -2.18 7.56 3.91
C PHE A 23 -3.72 7.60 4.08
N THR A 24 -4.21 7.16 5.23
CA THR A 24 -5.63 7.26 5.57
C THR A 24 -6.00 8.70 5.94
N THR A 25 -5.13 9.40 6.67
CA THR A 25 -5.35 10.78 7.12
C THR A 25 -5.18 11.82 6.00
N SER A 26 -4.31 11.56 5.02
CA SER A 26 -4.17 12.40 3.81
C SER A 26 -5.30 12.23 2.82
N GLY A 27 -6.12 11.17 2.93
CA GLY A 27 -7.16 10.86 1.96
C GLY A 27 -6.62 10.32 0.63
N LEU A 28 -5.33 10.01 0.53
CA LEU A 28 -4.70 9.45 -0.67
C LEU A 28 -5.44 8.19 -1.13
N LEU A 29 -5.82 7.31 -0.21
CA LEU A 29 -6.56 6.08 -0.53
C LEU A 29 -7.90 6.38 -1.22
N THR A 30 -8.60 7.42 -0.76
CA THR A 30 -9.85 7.88 -1.36
C THR A 30 -9.60 8.51 -2.73
N THR A 31 -8.53 9.28 -2.89
CA THR A 31 -8.13 9.87 -4.18
C THR A 31 -7.73 8.80 -5.19
N LEU A 32 -7.01 7.75 -4.77
CA LEU A 32 -6.66 6.60 -5.60
C LEU A 32 -7.91 5.87 -6.11
N GLU A 33 -8.90 5.68 -5.23
CA GLU A 33 -10.18 5.05 -5.60
C GLU A 33 -10.93 5.85 -6.67
N HIS A 34 -10.89 7.18 -6.61
CA HIS A 34 -11.61 8.05 -7.54
C HIS A 34 -10.84 8.33 -8.84
N GLN A 35 -9.52 8.53 -8.76
CA GLN A 35 -8.70 8.97 -9.88
C GLN A 35 -8.08 7.82 -10.68
N VAL A 36 -7.73 6.71 -10.04
CA VAL A 36 -7.15 5.57 -10.76
C VAL A 36 -8.25 4.66 -11.28
N ARG A 37 -8.88 5.09 -12.36
CA ARG A 37 -9.78 4.23 -13.14
C ARG A 37 -8.94 3.24 -13.96
N PHE A 38 -8.56 2.13 -13.34
CA PHE A 38 -8.05 0.99 -14.09
C PHE A 38 -9.11 0.53 -15.10
N ALA A 39 -8.68 0.15 -16.30
CA ALA A 39 -9.57 -0.35 -17.36
C ALA A 39 -10.45 -1.55 -16.90
N ARG A 40 -10.06 -2.21 -15.80
CA ARG A 40 -10.85 -3.21 -15.10
C ARG A 40 -10.93 -2.87 -13.60
N PRO A 41 -12.09 -2.41 -13.09
CA PRO A 41 -12.22 -2.01 -11.68
C PRO A 41 -12.16 -3.19 -10.69
N ARG A 42 -12.27 -4.45 -11.17
CA ARG A 42 -12.27 -5.66 -10.33
C ARG A 42 -11.45 -6.78 -10.95
N PHE A 43 -10.50 -7.32 -10.21
CA PHE A 43 -9.78 -8.54 -10.57
C PHE A 43 -10.37 -9.73 -9.80
N GLY A 44 -11.52 -10.20 -10.27
CA GLY A 44 -12.31 -11.23 -9.57
C GLY A 44 -13.00 -10.62 -8.35
N THR A 45 -12.68 -11.12 -7.16
CA THR A 45 -13.25 -10.68 -5.87
C THR A 45 -12.44 -9.60 -5.17
N TYR A 46 -11.36 -9.12 -5.79
CA TYR A 46 -10.46 -8.10 -5.26
C TYR A 46 -10.64 -6.77 -6.00
N GLU A 47 -10.59 -5.69 -5.25
CA GLU A 47 -10.54 -4.33 -5.76
C GLU A 47 -9.09 -3.92 -6.01
N VAL A 48 -8.89 -2.92 -6.87
CA VAL A 48 -7.52 -2.52 -7.22
C VAL A 48 -6.74 -2.02 -5.99
N LEU A 49 -7.45 -1.36 -5.07
CA LEU A 49 -6.86 -0.86 -3.84
C LEU A 49 -6.32 -1.99 -2.96
N ASP A 50 -6.88 -3.20 -3.02
CA ASP A 50 -6.35 -4.37 -2.32
C ASP A 50 -4.92 -4.71 -2.79
N PHE A 51 -4.63 -4.53 -4.09
CA PHE A 51 -3.30 -4.77 -4.65
C PHE A 51 -2.34 -3.60 -4.36
N VAL A 52 -2.81 -2.37 -4.45
CA VAL A 52 -1.98 -1.18 -4.18
C VAL A 52 -1.49 -1.18 -2.74
N VAL A 53 -2.35 -1.52 -1.78
CA VAL A 53 -1.99 -1.62 -0.36
C VAL A 53 -0.88 -2.65 -0.14
N VAL A 54 -0.95 -3.80 -0.81
CA VAL A 54 0.10 -4.83 -0.74
C VAL A 54 1.42 -4.33 -1.32
N LEU A 55 1.39 -3.64 -2.45
CA LEU A 55 2.60 -3.08 -3.08
C LEU A 55 3.23 -1.97 -2.21
N LEU A 56 2.41 -1.16 -1.57
CA LEU A 56 2.86 -0.14 -0.64
C LEU A 56 3.50 -0.78 0.60
N GLY A 57 2.86 -1.79 1.19
CA GLY A 57 3.43 -2.56 2.29
C GLY A 57 4.77 -3.20 1.92
N TYR A 58 4.89 -3.75 0.70
CA TYR A 58 6.14 -4.28 0.18
C TYR A 58 7.23 -3.20 0.10
N ALA A 59 6.93 -2.06 -0.53
CA ALA A 59 7.88 -0.97 -0.71
C ALA A 59 8.43 -0.43 0.63
N ILE A 60 7.60 -0.41 1.67
CA ILE A 60 7.98 0.07 3.02
C ILE A 60 8.72 -1.00 3.82
N SER A 61 8.36 -2.27 3.64
CA SER A 61 8.92 -3.38 4.41
C SER A 61 10.41 -3.64 4.15
N ALA A 62 10.98 -3.06 3.09
CA ALA A 62 12.35 -3.29 2.62
C ALA A 62 12.71 -4.78 2.41
N GLU A 63 11.71 -5.63 2.19
CA GLU A 63 11.93 -7.04 1.92
C GLU A 63 12.59 -7.22 0.54
N PRO A 64 13.51 -8.20 0.40
CA PRO A 64 14.30 -8.35 -0.82
C PRO A 64 13.45 -8.81 -2.02
N THR A 65 12.30 -9.43 -1.75
CA THR A 65 11.37 -9.88 -2.78
C THR A 65 9.94 -9.79 -2.29
N LEU A 66 9.02 -9.65 -3.23
CA LEU A 66 7.58 -9.66 -2.96
C LEU A 66 7.11 -11.02 -2.40
N LEU A 67 7.82 -12.11 -2.71
CA LEU A 67 7.63 -13.43 -2.09
C LEU A 67 7.91 -13.38 -0.59
N ALA A 68 9.10 -12.91 -0.20
CA ALA A 68 9.52 -12.83 1.20
C ALA A 68 8.56 -11.94 2.00
N PHE A 69 8.09 -10.85 1.39
CA PHE A 69 7.06 -10.01 1.98
C PHE A 69 5.74 -10.76 2.22
N TYR A 70 5.24 -11.49 1.23
CA TYR A 70 4.01 -12.28 1.40
C TYR A 70 4.13 -13.33 2.50
N ASP A 71 5.25 -14.05 2.57
CA ASP A 71 5.46 -15.09 3.58
C ASP A 71 5.46 -14.49 4.99
N ARG A 72 6.09 -13.33 5.17
CA ARG A 72 6.10 -12.59 6.44
C ARG A 72 4.75 -11.92 6.75
N LEU A 73 4.04 -11.46 5.73
CA LEU A 73 2.74 -10.80 5.87
C LEU A 73 1.62 -11.79 6.20
N THR A 74 1.70 -13.03 5.70
CA THR A 74 0.66 -14.06 5.85
C THR A 74 0.09 -14.19 7.27
N PRO A 75 0.90 -14.33 8.34
CA PRO A 75 0.38 -14.41 9.70
C PRO A 75 -0.35 -13.15 10.20
N PHE A 76 -0.16 -12.00 9.52
CA PHE A 76 -0.74 -10.71 9.88
C PHE A 76 -1.60 -10.11 8.75
N ALA A 77 -2.03 -10.94 7.80
CA ALA A 77 -2.74 -10.48 6.61
C ALA A 77 -4.02 -9.73 6.95
N ILE A 78 -4.82 -10.26 7.90
CA ILE A 78 -6.07 -9.65 8.34
C ILE A 78 -5.83 -8.28 9.01
N PRO A 79 -5.00 -8.17 10.07
CA PRO A 79 -4.77 -6.88 10.71
C PRO A 79 -4.10 -5.87 9.77
N PHE A 80 -3.20 -6.31 8.87
CA PHE A 80 -2.59 -5.42 7.87
C PHE A 80 -3.64 -4.85 6.91
N MET A 81 -4.48 -5.69 6.30
CA MET A 81 -5.50 -5.20 5.37
C MET A 81 -6.51 -4.27 6.07
N ALA A 82 -6.83 -4.55 7.34
CA ALA A 82 -7.74 -3.73 8.14
C ALA A 82 -7.21 -2.31 8.37
N LEU A 83 -5.89 -2.08 8.39
CA LEU A 83 -5.30 -0.73 8.48
C LEU A 83 -5.73 0.18 7.33
N PHE A 84 -6.04 -0.41 6.17
CA PHE A 84 -6.46 0.28 4.96
C PHE A 84 -7.96 0.15 4.71
N ASN A 85 -8.73 -0.27 5.72
CA ASN A 85 -10.16 -0.60 5.63
C ASN A 85 -10.46 -1.68 4.56
N ARG A 86 -9.53 -2.61 4.36
CA ARG A 86 -9.66 -3.74 3.42
C ARG A 86 -9.78 -5.06 4.17
N GLN A 87 -10.49 -6.01 3.55
CA GLN A 87 -10.84 -7.27 4.21
C GLN A 87 -10.05 -8.48 3.71
N ARG A 88 -9.43 -8.40 2.52
CA ARG A 88 -8.87 -9.56 1.84
C ARG A 88 -7.51 -9.29 1.25
N LEU A 89 -6.52 -10.09 1.65
CA LEU A 89 -5.22 -10.08 1.02
C LEU A 89 -5.33 -10.74 -0.38
N PRO A 90 -4.95 -10.06 -1.47
CA PRO A 90 -4.94 -10.65 -2.80
C PRO A 90 -3.95 -11.80 -2.87
N HIS A 91 -4.36 -12.89 -3.51
CA HIS A 91 -3.46 -14.03 -3.73
C HIS A 91 -2.30 -13.65 -4.66
N ARG A 92 -1.11 -14.23 -4.44
CA ARG A 92 0.11 -13.94 -5.22
C ARG A 92 -0.09 -14.09 -6.73
N ALA A 93 -0.77 -15.15 -7.15
CA ALA A 93 -1.09 -15.38 -8.56
C ALA A 93 -1.97 -14.27 -9.15
N THR A 94 -2.92 -13.75 -8.37
CA THR A 94 -3.79 -12.65 -8.79
C THR A 94 -3.01 -11.34 -8.87
N LEU A 95 -2.11 -11.08 -7.92
CA LEU A 95 -1.23 -9.92 -7.95
C LEU A 95 -0.27 -9.97 -9.15
N SER A 96 0.31 -11.13 -9.47
CA SER A 96 1.13 -11.26 -10.68
C SER A 96 0.34 -10.97 -11.96
N ARG A 97 -0.91 -11.45 -12.05
CA ARG A 97 -1.81 -11.12 -13.18
C ARG A 97 -2.19 -9.65 -13.21
N PHE A 98 -2.40 -9.03 -12.05
CA PHE A 98 -2.66 -7.60 -11.93
C PHE A 98 -1.48 -6.80 -12.46
N LEU A 99 -0.25 -7.09 -12.00
CA LEU A 99 0.98 -6.45 -12.46
C LEU A 99 1.21 -6.64 -13.97
N ALA A 100 0.93 -7.84 -14.50
CA ALA A 100 1.03 -8.12 -15.94
C ALA A 100 -0.03 -7.37 -16.77
N ALA A 101 -1.13 -6.94 -16.16
CA ALA A 101 -2.19 -6.18 -16.79
C ALA A 101 -2.05 -4.66 -16.62
N LEU A 102 -1.05 -4.19 -15.86
CA LEU A 102 -0.74 -2.78 -15.75
C LEU A 102 -0.11 -2.28 -17.05
N ASP A 103 -0.73 -1.30 -17.65
CA ASP A 103 -0.19 -0.56 -18.78
C ASP A 103 0.59 0.67 -18.29
N GLN A 104 1.52 1.13 -19.14
CA GLN A 104 2.38 2.28 -18.83
C GLN A 104 1.60 3.55 -18.40
N PRO A 105 0.46 3.91 -19.05
CA PRO A 105 -0.33 5.06 -18.63
C PRO A 105 -0.83 4.96 -17.18
N CYS A 106 -1.21 3.76 -16.74
CA CYS A 106 -1.70 3.55 -15.39
C CYS A 106 -0.59 3.67 -14.34
N VAL A 107 0.61 3.16 -14.65
CA VAL A 107 1.79 3.34 -13.82
C VAL A 107 2.15 4.82 -13.67
N GLU A 108 2.03 5.60 -14.75
CA GLU A 108 2.29 7.03 -14.72
C GLU A 108 1.26 7.79 -13.87
N ALA A 109 -0.03 7.47 -14.04
CA ALA A 109 -1.09 8.08 -13.24
C ALA A 109 -0.89 7.82 -11.74
N LEU A 110 -0.51 6.59 -11.37
CA LEU A 110 -0.15 6.26 -9.99
C LEU A 110 1.05 7.10 -9.52
N ARG A 111 2.11 7.21 -10.33
CA ARG A 111 3.29 8.00 -9.99
C ARG A 111 2.94 9.46 -9.70
N VAL A 112 2.18 10.09 -10.59
CA VAL A 112 1.75 11.49 -10.43
C VAL A 112 0.95 11.67 -9.14
N LEU A 113 0.02 10.77 -8.85
CA LEU A 113 -0.78 10.83 -7.62
C LEU A 113 0.07 10.71 -6.35
N PHE A 114 1.04 9.78 -6.33
CA PHE A 114 1.96 9.67 -5.19
C PHE A 114 2.86 10.91 -5.05
N GLN A 115 3.28 11.51 -6.16
CA GLN A 115 4.09 12.73 -6.16
C GLN A 115 3.30 13.94 -5.65
N ASP A 116 2.07 14.14 -6.14
CA ASP A 116 1.20 15.24 -5.74
C ASP A 116 0.85 15.17 -4.25
N ASP A 117 0.56 13.96 -3.74
CA ASP A 117 0.30 13.77 -2.31
C ASP A 117 1.54 14.02 -1.46
N LEU A 118 2.72 13.56 -1.89
CA LEU A 118 3.98 13.84 -1.21
C LEU A 118 4.27 15.35 -1.16
N ILE A 119 4.04 16.06 -2.26
CA ILE A 119 4.18 17.53 -2.31
C ILE A 119 3.19 18.18 -1.35
N THR A 120 1.93 17.75 -1.36
CA THR A 120 0.88 18.31 -0.49
C THR A 120 1.22 18.12 0.99
N GLN A 121 1.64 16.92 1.39
CA GLN A 121 1.99 16.62 2.78
C GLN A 121 3.27 17.33 3.23
N THR A 122 4.29 17.42 2.38
CA THR A 122 5.53 18.15 2.71
C THR A 122 5.28 19.65 2.84
N VAL A 123 4.43 20.23 1.97
CA VAL A 123 4.01 21.64 2.08
C VAL A 123 3.21 21.90 3.37
N GLN A 124 2.40 20.94 3.85
CA GLN A 124 1.71 21.06 5.14
C GLN A 124 2.63 20.90 6.37
N THR A 125 3.73 20.15 6.22
CA THR A 125 4.67 19.87 7.32
C THR A 125 5.65 21.03 7.55
N PHE A 126 5.88 21.88 6.55
CA PHE A 126 6.63 23.12 6.72
C PHE A 126 5.66 24.26 7.06
N PRO A 127 5.72 24.86 8.26
CA PRO A 127 4.91 26.03 8.56
C PRO A 127 5.31 27.18 7.62
N PRO A 128 4.36 27.91 7.03
CA PRO A 128 4.63 29.15 6.29
C PRO A 128 4.99 30.25 7.30
N GLY A 129 6.22 30.22 7.82
CA GLY A 129 6.65 31.17 8.85
C GLY A 129 8.01 30.83 9.41
N GLY A 130 9.06 31.12 8.64
CA GLY A 130 10.44 31.03 9.09
C GLY A 130 11.30 32.04 8.34
N LEU A 131 11.14 33.32 8.68
CA LEU A 131 12.17 34.36 8.57
C LEU A 131 12.52 34.82 9.99
#